data_AF-A0A9E5KPN5-F1
#
_entry.id   AF-A0A9E5KPN5-F1
#
_cell.length_a   1.000
_cell.length_b   1.000
_cell.length_c   1.000
_cell.angle_alpha   90.00
_cell.angle_beta   90.00
_cell.angle_gamma   90.00
#
_symmetry.space_group_name_H-M   'P 1'
#
loop_
_entity.id
_entity.type
_entity.pdbx_description
1 polymer ?
#
loop_
_entity_poly.entity_id
_entity_poly.type
_entity_poly.pdbx_seq_one_letter_code
_entity_poly.pdbx_strand_id
1 'polypeptide(L)'
;MGASAFNAGAGAITLNNAGNNFVGAVNLTNTGANDIAINDVNALTLGNVSMTAAAAGRLTVNANGAITQVAGTAINTGTGLIRVYAEAGAITLVNAGNNFRGITDLYNTGDNNIALQTAGALALNGLFMTPTGLGGLSLTTNGAITQIGSIFTGRGAVTINSGAGAITLRDGGNDFRGAVSLANTGANNITITDINALELGGVSMQLAAGTLLIRSNGNITQASGTRISTGTGAVTIDSGATPATISAAR
;
A
#
# COMPACT_ATOMS: atom_id res chain seq x y z
N MET A 1 14.17 -24.96 6.20
CA MET A 1 13.67 -25.78 5.07
C MET A 1 14.09 -25.13 3.76
N GLY A 2 14.17 -25.89 2.66
CA GLY A 2 14.61 -25.38 1.36
C GLY A 2 13.60 -24.43 0.70
N ALA A 3 14.06 -23.63 -0.25
CA ALA A 3 13.18 -22.78 -1.06
C ALA A 3 12.59 -23.57 -2.24
N SER A 4 11.34 -23.27 -2.59
CA SER A 4 10.69 -23.73 -3.82
C SER A 4 10.95 -22.73 -4.94
N ALA A 5 11.14 -23.21 -6.16
CA ALA A 5 11.33 -22.36 -7.34
C ALA A 5 10.48 -22.87 -8.51
N PHE A 6 9.61 -22.01 -9.02
CA PHE A 6 8.76 -22.27 -10.18
C PHE A 6 9.12 -21.30 -11.29
N ASN A 7 9.66 -21.82 -12.40
CA ASN A 7 9.98 -21.03 -13.59
C ASN A 7 9.21 -21.61 -14.78
N ALA A 8 8.18 -20.90 -15.21
CA ALA A 8 7.34 -21.32 -16.34
C ALA A 8 7.83 -20.77 -17.69
N GLY A 9 8.98 -20.07 -17.71
CA GLY A 9 9.39 -19.31 -18.89
C GLY A 9 8.29 -18.32 -19.27
N ALA A 10 7.79 -18.40 -20.51
CA ALA A 10 6.69 -17.56 -20.96
C ALA A 10 5.29 -18.04 -20.52
N GLY A 11 5.17 -19.23 -19.92
CA GLY A 11 3.89 -19.83 -19.51
C GLY A 11 3.33 -19.27 -18.20
N ALA A 12 2.06 -19.58 -17.93
CA ALA A 12 1.43 -19.25 -16.66
C ALA A 12 1.99 -20.09 -15.51
N ILE A 13 1.99 -19.55 -14.28
CA ILE A 13 2.17 -20.32 -13.04
C ILE A 13 0.81 -20.39 -12.34
N THR A 14 0.27 -21.60 -12.20
CA THR A 14 -1.03 -21.83 -11.54
C THR A 14 -0.86 -22.77 -10.36
N LEU A 15 -0.63 -22.18 -9.18
CA LEU A 15 -0.49 -22.83 -7.88
C LEU A 15 -1.64 -22.40 -6.95
N ASN A 16 -2.87 -22.37 -7.48
CA ASN A 16 -4.06 -21.81 -6.82
C ASN A 16 -4.92 -22.87 -6.10
N ASN A 17 -4.39 -24.07 -5.87
CA ASN A 17 -5.11 -25.08 -5.10
C ASN A 17 -5.18 -24.65 -3.62
N ALA A 18 -6.39 -24.68 -3.05
CA ALA A 18 -6.65 -24.32 -1.65
C ALA A 18 -5.78 -25.12 -0.64
N GLY A 19 -5.41 -26.35 -1.00
CA GLY A 19 -4.60 -27.23 -0.14
C GLY A 19 -3.08 -27.11 -0.32
N ASN A 20 -2.59 -26.22 -1.18
CA ASN A 20 -1.15 -25.98 -1.32
C ASN A 20 -0.58 -25.48 0.03
N ASN A 21 0.56 -26.04 0.43
CA ASN A 21 1.21 -25.74 1.72
C ASN A 21 2.73 -25.63 1.51
N PHE A 22 3.23 -24.42 1.30
CA PHE A 22 4.63 -24.14 1.05
C PHE A 22 5.35 -23.82 2.36
N VAL A 23 6.14 -24.78 2.85
CA VAL A 23 6.88 -24.68 4.13
C VAL A 23 8.19 -23.86 4.05
N GLY A 24 8.53 -23.34 2.88
CA GLY A 24 9.74 -22.58 2.61
C GLY A 24 9.48 -21.46 1.60
N ALA A 25 10.48 -20.59 1.41
CA ALA A 25 10.33 -19.44 0.52
C ALA A 25 10.00 -19.87 -0.92
N VAL A 26 9.04 -19.18 -1.56
CA VAL A 26 8.61 -19.50 -2.92
C VAL A 26 9.14 -18.45 -3.91
N ASN A 27 9.91 -18.90 -4.90
CA ASN A 27 10.38 -18.09 -6.01
C ASN A 27 9.54 -18.38 -7.25
N LEU A 28 9.14 -17.34 -7.97
CA LEU A 28 8.21 -17.41 -9.10
C LEU A 28 8.78 -16.62 -10.29
N THR A 29 8.95 -17.26 -11.45
CA THR A 29 9.44 -16.61 -12.68
C THR A 29 8.51 -16.88 -13.85
N ASN A 30 7.98 -15.79 -14.43
CA ASN A 30 7.19 -15.81 -15.66
C ASN A 30 7.65 -14.65 -16.56
N THR A 31 8.34 -14.95 -17.65
CA THR A 31 8.85 -13.96 -18.60
C THR A 31 7.85 -13.60 -19.71
N GLY A 32 6.67 -14.20 -19.72
CA GLY A 32 5.60 -13.97 -20.70
C GLY A 32 4.53 -13.00 -20.21
N ALA A 33 3.45 -12.88 -20.99
CA ALA A 33 2.28 -12.06 -20.66
C ALA A 33 1.19 -12.84 -19.90
N ASN A 34 1.55 -13.96 -19.27
CA ASN A 34 0.63 -14.86 -18.59
C ASN A 34 0.59 -14.62 -17.08
N ASP A 35 -0.41 -15.19 -16.42
CA ASP A 35 -0.63 -14.97 -15.00
C ASP A 35 0.30 -15.79 -14.10
N ILE A 36 0.56 -15.27 -12.91
CA ILE A 36 1.04 -16.02 -11.75
C ILE A 36 -0.08 -16.01 -10.71
N ALA A 37 -0.55 -17.18 -10.32
CA ALA A 37 -1.49 -17.38 -9.21
C ALA A 37 -0.91 -18.37 -8.21
N ILE A 38 -0.84 -17.98 -6.94
CA ILE A 38 -0.39 -18.83 -5.83
C ILE A 38 -1.36 -18.73 -4.66
N ASN A 39 -1.66 -19.87 -4.06
CA ASN A 39 -2.44 -20.00 -2.84
C ASN A 39 -1.64 -20.82 -1.83
N ASP A 40 -1.64 -20.41 -0.57
CA ASP A 40 -1.13 -21.18 0.56
C ASP A 40 -2.20 -21.34 1.64
N VAL A 41 -2.33 -22.54 2.18
CA VAL A 41 -3.28 -22.86 3.26
C VAL A 41 -2.83 -22.32 4.62
N ASN A 42 -1.58 -21.85 4.73
CA ASN A 42 -0.98 -21.25 5.91
C ASN A 42 -0.39 -19.87 5.56
N ALA A 43 0.66 -19.45 6.28
CA ALA A 43 1.47 -18.31 5.92
C ALA A 43 2.35 -18.59 4.70
N LEU A 44 2.49 -17.61 3.82
CA LEU A 44 3.31 -17.69 2.61
C LEU A 44 4.51 -16.75 2.72
N THR A 45 5.72 -17.31 2.60
CA THR A 45 6.94 -16.51 2.44
C THR A 45 7.33 -16.46 0.97
N LEU A 46 7.33 -15.27 0.37
CA LEU A 46 7.81 -15.03 -0.99
C LEU A 46 9.33 -14.81 -1.02
N GLY A 47 9.99 -15.40 -2.01
CA GLY A 47 11.33 -15.04 -2.44
C GLY A 47 11.26 -14.05 -3.61
N ASN A 48 12.04 -14.31 -4.66
CA ASN A 48 11.96 -13.53 -5.89
C ASN A 48 10.67 -13.84 -6.66
N VAL A 49 9.95 -12.80 -7.06
CA VAL A 49 8.89 -12.88 -8.07
C VAL A 49 9.34 -12.04 -9.26
N SER A 50 9.50 -12.67 -10.42
CA SER A 50 10.05 -12.03 -11.62
C SER A 50 9.08 -12.16 -12.79
N MET A 51 8.43 -11.05 -13.12
CA MET A 51 7.63 -10.87 -14.33
C MET A 51 8.28 -9.86 -15.29
N THR A 52 8.02 -10.00 -16.58
CA THR A 52 8.45 -9.00 -17.58
C THR A 52 7.75 -7.67 -17.32
N ALA A 53 8.51 -6.57 -17.24
CA ALA A 53 8.00 -5.28 -16.77
C ALA A 53 6.77 -4.73 -17.54
N ALA A 54 6.67 -5.01 -18.84
CA ALA A 54 5.56 -4.58 -19.70
C ALA A 54 4.46 -5.64 -19.89
N ALA A 55 4.61 -6.82 -19.28
CA ALA A 55 3.65 -7.90 -19.43
C ALA A 55 2.31 -7.57 -18.73
N ALA A 56 1.20 -7.81 -19.42
CA ALA A 56 -0.14 -7.61 -18.88
C ALA A 56 -0.62 -8.77 -17.96
N GLY A 57 0.21 -9.79 -17.78
CA GLY A 57 -0.07 -10.91 -16.88
C GLY A 57 -0.29 -10.44 -15.45
N ARG A 58 -1.21 -11.10 -14.76
CA ARG A 58 -1.63 -10.77 -13.40
C ARG A 58 -0.78 -11.49 -12.37
N LEU A 59 -0.68 -10.91 -11.18
CA LEU A 59 -0.13 -11.57 -10.00
C LEU A 59 -1.24 -11.72 -8.96
N THR A 60 -1.57 -12.95 -8.57
CA THR A 60 -2.51 -13.24 -7.47
C THR A 60 -1.78 -14.06 -6.41
N VAL A 61 -1.71 -13.52 -5.20
CA VAL A 61 -1.06 -14.12 -4.03
C VAL A 61 -2.08 -14.22 -2.92
N ASN A 62 -2.46 -15.44 -2.58
CA ASN A 62 -3.38 -15.75 -1.50
C ASN A 62 -2.66 -16.57 -0.42
N ALA A 63 -2.92 -16.27 0.84
CA ALA A 63 -2.46 -17.08 1.96
C ALA A 63 -3.49 -17.00 3.09
N ASN A 64 -3.78 -18.14 3.74
CA ASN A 64 -4.62 -18.18 4.95
C ASN A 64 -3.77 -17.92 6.20
N GLY A 65 -2.99 -16.84 6.13
CA GLY A 65 -1.95 -16.50 7.09
C GLY A 65 -1.11 -15.33 6.59
N ALA A 66 -0.05 -15.00 7.32
CA ALA A 66 0.80 -13.87 6.94
C ALA A 66 1.45 -14.08 5.57
N ILE A 67 1.50 -13.03 4.76
CA ILE A 67 2.28 -12.96 3.52
C ILE A 67 3.53 -12.14 3.83
N THR A 68 4.69 -12.79 3.82
CA THR A 68 5.99 -12.17 4.10
C THR A 68 6.94 -12.32 2.91
N GLN A 69 8.08 -11.64 2.99
CA GLN A 69 9.11 -11.69 1.97
C GLN A 69 10.48 -11.95 2.58
N VAL A 70 11.29 -12.78 1.92
CA VAL A 70 12.70 -13.01 2.29
C VAL A 70 13.51 -11.75 2.04
N ALA A 71 14.31 -11.30 3.01
CA ALA A 71 15.17 -10.13 2.87
C ALA A 71 16.13 -10.23 1.67
N GLY A 72 16.33 -9.11 0.97
CA GLY A 72 17.22 -9.03 -0.20
C GLY A 72 16.65 -9.60 -1.51
N THR A 73 15.42 -10.13 -1.49
CA THR A 73 14.70 -10.53 -2.71
C THR A 73 13.83 -9.40 -3.26
N ALA A 74 13.31 -9.56 -4.48
CA ALA A 74 12.44 -8.57 -5.10
C ALA A 74 11.17 -9.20 -5.70
N ILE A 75 10.05 -8.50 -5.54
CA ILE A 75 8.80 -8.73 -6.28
C ILE A 75 8.73 -7.73 -7.41
N ASN A 76 9.05 -8.16 -8.62
CA ASN A 76 9.00 -7.38 -9.85
C ASN A 76 7.84 -7.86 -10.70
N THR A 77 6.77 -7.07 -10.76
CA THR A 77 5.58 -7.42 -11.54
C THR A 77 5.61 -6.81 -12.93
N GLY A 78 4.73 -7.32 -13.80
CA GLY A 78 4.27 -6.61 -15.00
C GLY A 78 3.23 -5.54 -14.67
N THR A 79 2.51 -5.09 -15.68
CA THR A 79 1.46 -4.05 -15.61
C THR A 79 0.07 -4.60 -15.31
N GLY A 80 -0.11 -5.93 -15.36
CA GLY A 80 -1.37 -6.58 -15.00
C GLY A 80 -1.77 -6.36 -13.54
N LEU A 81 -3.05 -6.64 -13.22
CA LEU A 81 -3.58 -6.48 -11.87
C LEU A 81 -2.83 -7.37 -10.86
N ILE A 82 -2.50 -6.79 -9.72
CA ILE A 82 -1.83 -7.41 -8.59
C ILE A 82 -2.83 -7.56 -7.45
N ARG A 83 -2.89 -8.75 -6.87
CA ARG A 83 -3.80 -9.11 -5.78
C ARG A 83 -3.02 -9.78 -4.67
N VAL A 84 -3.06 -9.23 -3.48
CA VAL A 84 -2.43 -9.81 -2.28
C VAL A 84 -3.47 -9.92 -1.17
N TYR A 85 -3.85 -11.15 -0.84
CA TYR A 85 -4.92 -11.49 0.09
C TYR A 85 -4.36 -12.40 1.18
N ALA A 86 -4.19 -11.86 2.38
CA ALA A 86 -3.61 -12.59 3.52
C ALA A 86 -4.69 -13.11 4.50
N GLU A 87 -5.97 -13.08 4.10
CA GLU A 87 -7.10 -13.27 5.03
C GLU A 87 -6.91 -12.43 6.29
N ALA A 88 -6.83 -13.03 7.49
CA ALA A 88 -6.61 -12.31 8.74
C ALA A 88 -5.13 -12.00 9.03
N GLY A 89 -4.19 -12.45 8.19
CA GLY A 89 -2.75 -12.33 8.37
C GLY A 89 -2.17 -10.99 7.94
N ALA A 90 -0.96 -10.68 8.42
CA ALA A 90 -0.22 -9.50 8.01
C ALA A 90 0.26 -9.61 6.56
N ILE A 91 0.37 -8.48 5.85
CA ILE A 91 1.09 -8.37 4.58
C ILE A 91 2.37 -7.58 4.86
N THR A 92 3.54 -8.17 4.65
CA THR A 92 4.85 -7.52 4.85
C THR A 92 5.74 -7.71 3.62
N LEU A 93 5.64 -6.78 2.67
CA LEU A 93 6.35 -6.78 1.39
C LEU A 93 7.23 -5.53 1.27
N VAL A 94 8.20 -5.41 2.18
CA VAL A 94 8.93 -4.17 2.48
C VAL A 94 10.36 -4.15 1.94
N ASN A 95 10.70 -5.02 0.99
CA ASN A 95 12.02 -4.96 0.37
C ASN A 95 12.11 -3.80 -0.61
N ALA A 96 13.15 -2.97 -0.49
CA ALA A 96 13.38 -1.81 -1.36
C ALA A 96 13.51 -2.14 -2.85
N GLY A 97 13.85 -3.39 -3.19
CA GLY A 97 13.96 -3.87 -4.57
C GLY A 97 12.63 -4.22 -5.24
N ASN A 98 11.52 -4.21 -4.50
CA ASN A 98 10.19 -4.50 -5.05
C ASN A 98 9.78 -3.45 -6.08
N ASN A 99 9.04 -3.84 -7.11
CA ASN A 99 8.49 -2.95 -8.12
C ASN A 99 7.12 -3.46 -8.59
N PHE A 100 6.08 -2.95 -7.94
CA PHE A 100 4.67 -3.24 -8.21
C PHE A 100 4.14 -2.31 -9.31
N ARG A 101 4.38 -2.67 -10.57
CA ARG A 101 4.05 -1.84 -11.75
C ARG A 101 2.57 -1.85 -12.11
N GLY A 102 1.86 -2.89 -11.66
CA GLY A 102 0.44 -3.08 -11.90
C GLY A 102 -0.42 -2.34 -10.89
N ILE A 103 -1.69 -2.20 -11.24
CA ILE A 103 -2.73 -1.79 -10.30
C ILE A 103 -2.79 -2.83 -9.17
N THR A 104 -2.87 -2.42 -7.90
CA THR A 104 -2.69 -3.29 -6.74
C THR A 104 -3.91 -3.29 -5.81
N ASP A 105 -4.45 -4.48 -5.52
CA ASP A 105 -5.40 -4.77 -4.43
C ASP A 105 -4.63 -5.33 -3.22
N LEU A 106 -4.88 -4.79 -2.03
CA LEU A 106 -4.35 -5.30 -0.76
C LEU A 106 -5.50 -5.61 0.20
N TYR A 107 -5.52 -6.82 0.79
CA TYR A 107 -6.63 -7.29 1.62
C TYR A 107 -6.14 -8.03 2.87
N ASN A 108 -6.57 -7.54 4.04
CA ASN A 108 -6.35 -8.18 5.34
C ASN A 108 -7.56 -7.93 6.29
N THR A 109 -8.25 -8.96 6.73
CA THR A 109 -9.43 -8.87 7.62
C THR A 109 -9.13 -8.98 9.12
N GLY A 110 -7.86 -9.14 9.50
CA GLY A 110 -7.46 -9.28 10.90
C GLY A 110 -6.99 -7.98 11.54
N ASP A 111 -6.44 -8.11 12.75
CA ASP A 111 -5.82 -7.02 13.53
C ASP A 111 -4.37 -6.72 13.10
N ASN A 112 -3.97 -7.19 11.91
CA ASN A 112 -2.58 -7.21 11.48
C ASN A 112 -2.25 -6.06 10.52
N ASN A 113 -0.97 -5.76 10.38
CA ASN A 113 -0.52 -4.67 9.53
C ASN A 113 -0.52 -5.03 8.03
N ILE A 114 -0.67 -4.02 7.19
CA ILE A 114 -0.27 -4.06 5.79
C ILE A 114 0.94 -3.12 5.64
N ALA A 115 2.08 -3.66 5.22
CA ALA A 115 3.28 -2.91 4.91
C ALA A 115 3.79 -3.29 3.51
N LEU A 116 3.91 -2.29 2.63
CA LEU A 116 4.38 -2.47 1.25
C LEU A 116 5.39 -1.38 0.89
N GLN A 117 6.52 -1.82 0.32
CA GLN A 117 7.49 -0.95 -0.31
C GLN A 117 7.57 -1.24 -1.81
N THR A 118 7.64 -0.20 -2.65
CA THR A 118 7.91 -0.33 -4.08
C THR A 118 8.88 0.75 -4.55
N ALA A 119 9.83 0.40 -5.41
CA ALA A 119 10.80 1.32 -5.99
C ALA A 119 10.18 2.26 -7.04
N GLY A 120 8.97 1.96 -7.52
CA GLY A 120 8.24 2.75 -8.51
C GLY A 120 7.03 3.49 -7.93
N ALA A 121 6.16 3.95 -8.83
CA ALA A 121 4.82 4.39 -8.45
C ALA A 121 3.99 3.21 -7.93
N LEU A 122 2.94 3.52 -7.15
CA LEU A 122 1.94 2.57 -6.68
C LEU A 122 0.56 3.06 -7.08
N ALA A 123 -0.16 2.27 -7.86
CA ALA A 123 -1.56 2.51 -8.17
C ALA A 123 -2.42 1.52 -7.38
N LEU A 124 -3.23 2.02 -6.45
CA LEU A 124 -4.15 1.21 -5.66
C LEU A 124 -5.47 1.06 -6.40
N ASN A 125 -5.89 -0.18 -6.64
CA ASN A 125 -7.27 -0.44 -7.06
C ASN A 125 -8.25 -0.29 -5.88
N GLY A 126 -7.74 -0.56 -4.68
CA GLY A 126 -8.45 -0.53 -3.42
C GLY A 126 -7.57 -1.15 -2.34
N LEU A 127 -7.88 -0.84 -1.09
CA LEU A 127 -7.24 -1.44 0.07
C LEU A 127 -8.32 -1.70 1.11
N PHE A 128 -8.35 -2.91 1.63
CA PHE A 128 -9.30 -3.26 2.67
C PHE A 128 -8.59 -3.86 3.89
N MET A 129 -8.78 -3.17 5.00
CA MET A 129 -8.55 -3.67 6.34
C MET A 129 -9.86 -3.66 7.10
N THR A 130 -10.03 -4.57 8.06
CA THR A 130 -11.22 -4.55 8.93
C THR A 130 -11.29 -3.22 9.70
N PRO A 131 -12.37 -2.42 9.56
CA PRO A 131 -12.57 -1.15 10.24
C PRO A 131 -12.27 -1.11 11.74
N THR A 132 -12.65 -2.15 12.45
CA THR A 132 -12.46 -2.26 13.90
C THR A 132 -11.10 -2.83 14.28
N GLY A 133 -10.34 -3.31 13.29
CA GLY A 133 -9.08 -3.99 13.50
C GLY A 133 -7.97 -3.06 13.97
N LEU A 134 -7.01 -3.58 14.74
CA LEU A 134 -5.91 -2.76 15.30
C LEU A 134 -4.73 -2.56 14.34
N GLY A 135 -4.75 -3.23 13.19
CA GLY A 135 -3.69 -3.17 12.19
C GLY A 135 -3.48 -1.76 11.63
N GLY A 136 -2.22 -1.42 11.38
CA GLY A 136 -1.80 -0.19 10.68
C GLY A 136 -1.45 -0.43 9.21
N LEU A 137 -1.35 0.68 8.47
CA LEU A 137 -0.97 0.70 7.06
C LEU A 137 0.35 1.44 6.90
N SER A 138 1.32 0.82 6.21
CA SER A 138 2.57 1.47 5.81
C SER A 138 2.80 1.30 4.32
N LEU A 139 2.76 2.40 3.57
CA LEU A 139 3.05 2.44 2.14
C LEU A 139 4.27 3.31 1.92
N THR A 140 5.34 2.73 1.35
CA THR A 140 6.56 3.45 0.98
C THR A 140 6.83 3.28 -0.50
N THR A 141 6.99 4.38 -1.23
CA THR A 141 7.31 4.36 -2.65
C THR A 141 8.43 5.34 -2.98
N ASN A 142 9.07 5.17 -4.13
CA ASN A 142 9.95 6.20 -4.73
C ASN A 142 9.29 6.82 -5.98
N GLY A 143 7.96 6.90 -5.97
CA GLY A 143 7.13 7.38 -7.07
C GLY A 143 5.73 7.74 -6.60
N ALA A 144 4.89 8.25 -7.50
CA ALA A 144 3.54 8.66 -7.12
C ALA A 144 2.71 7.52 -6.52
N ILE A 145 1.88 7.84 -5.52
CA ILE A 145 0.84 6.96 -4.99
C ILE A 145 -0.50 7.48 -5.49
N THR A 146 -1.23 6.66 -6.22
CA THR A 146 -2.55 6.98 -6.77
C THR A 146 -3.56 5.93 -6.36
N GLN A 147 -4.84 6.27 -6.50
CA GLN A 147 -5.92 5.33 -6.25
C GLN A 147 -7.01 5.39 -7.32
N ILE A 148 -7.69 4.26 -7.49
CA ILE A 148 -8.84 4.04 -8.36
C ILE A 148 -10.09 3.79 -7.50
N GLY A 149 -10.01 2.86 -6.55
CA GLY A 149 -11.05 2.60 -5.55
C GLY A 149 -10.66 3.07 -4.15
N SER A 150 -11.57 2.84 -3.21
CA SER A 150 -11.45 3.34 -1.84
C SER A 150 -10.44 2.55 -1.00
N ILE A 151 -9.96 3.23 0.04
CA ILE A 151 -9.05 2.69 1.05
C ILE A 151 -9.80 2.62 2.38
N PHE A 152 -9.93 1.42 2.94
CA PHE A 152 -10.44 1.19 4.30
C PHE A 152 -9.29 0.72 5.17
N THR A 153 -8.98 1.45 6.24
CA THR A 153 -7.95 1.05 7.19
C THR A 153 -8.55 0.53 8.49
N GLY A 154 -7.72 -0.21 9.24
CA GLY A 154 -7.93 -0.41 10.67
C GLY A 154 -7.61 0.86 11.47
N ARG A 155 -7.65 0.73 12.79
CA ARG A 155 -7.42 1.79 13.78
C ARG A 155 -5.94 2.04 14.06
N GLY A 156 -5.04 1.18 13.56
CA GLY A 156 -3.60 1.39 13.67
C GLY A 156 -3.13 2.57 12.81
N ALA A 157 -1.95 3.10 13.11
CA ALA A 157 -1.40 4.25 12.40
C ALA A 157 -1.28 3.99 10.89
N VAL A 158 -1.50 5.05 10.10
CA VAL A 158 -1.37 5.03 8.64
C VAL A 158 -0.18 5.89 8.27
N THR A 159 0.83 5.31 7.63
CA THR A 159 2.02 6.02 7.14
C THR A 159 2.13 5.86 5.63
N ILE A 160 2.13 6.98 4.92
CA ILE A 160 2.21 7.01 3.46
C ILE A 160 3.36 7.92 3.07
N ASN A 161 4.41 7.33 2.50
CA ASN A 161 5.61 8.03 2.06
C ASN A 161 5.80 7.78 0.56
N SER A 162 5.63 8.82 -0.26
CA SER A 162 5.76 8.72 -1.71
C SER A 162 7.17 9.02 -2.23
N GLY A 163 8.16 9.16 -1.34
CA GLY A 163 9.47 9.69 -1.70
C GLY A 163 9.30 11.08 -2.29
N ALA A 164 9.84 11.32 -3.49
CA ALA A 164 9.65 12.58 -4.19
C ALA A 164 8.33 12.68 -5.00
N GLY A 165 7.52 11.62 -5.03
CA GLY A 165 6.30 11.54 -5.85
C GLY A 165 5.07 12.18 -5.19
N ALA A 166 4.01 12.40 -5.98
CA ALA A 166 2.72 12.88 -5.45
C ALA A 166 1.98 11.81 -4.65
N ILE A 167 1.10 12.23 -3.73
CA ILE A 167 0.09 11.37 -3.09
C ILE A 167 -1.28 11.84 -3.56
N THR A 168 -2.06 10.98 -4.20
CA THR A 168 -3.40 11.31 -4.72
C THR A 168 -4.43 10.27 -4.30
N LEU A 169 -5.04 10.49 -3.14
CA LEU A 169 -6.01 9.60 -2.48
C LEU A 169 -7.38 10.29 -2.36
N ARG A 170 -8.06 10.49 -3.49
CA ARG A 170 -9.17 11.45 -3.64
C ARG A 170 -10.58 10.87 -3.64
N ASP A 171 -10.73 9.55 -3.54
CA ASP A 171 -12.04 8.89 -3.51
C ASP A 171 -12.80 9.30 -2.25
N GLY A 172 -14.08 9.65 -2.39
CA GLY A 172 -14.91 10.10 -1.28
C GLY A 172 -15.28 8.99 -0.29
N GLY A 173 -15.03 7.74 -0.64
CA GLY A 173 -15.29 6.56 0.18
C GLY A 173 -14.07 6.05 0.94
N ASN A 174 -12.91 6.73 0.91
CA ASN A 174 -11.82 6.34 1.79
C ASN A 174 -12.24 6.51 3.26
N ASP A 175 -11.74 5.63 4.11
CA ASP A 175 -12.06 5.57 5.53
C ASP A 175 -10.79 5.22 6.31
N PHE A 176 -10.04 6.25 6.69
CA PHE A 176 -8.81 6.19 7.46
C PHE A 176 -9.12 6.31 8.95
N ARG A 177 -9.03 5.21 9.69
CA ARG A 177 -9.44 5.14 11.10
C ARG A 177 -8.33 5.31 12.13
N GLY A 178 -7.08 5.34 11.68
CA GLY A 178 -5.92 5.66 12.50
C GLY A 178 -5.25 6.94 12.03
N ALA A 179 -4.42 7.52 12.89
CA ALA A 179 -3.70 8.76 12.58
C ALA A 179 -2.89 8.62 11.28
N VAL A 180 -3.10 9.56 10.35
CA VAL A 180 -2.53 9.54 9.00
C VAL A 180 -1.31 10.45 8.91
N SER A 181 -0.15 9.85 8.71
CA SER A 181 1.12 10.51 8.45
C SER A 181 1.46 10.48 6.97
N LEU A 182 1.69 11.66 6.39
CA LEU A 182 1.95 11.83 4.96
C LEU A 182 3.34 12.42 4.74
N ALA A 183 4.12 11.83 3.84
CA ALA A 183 5.45 12.32 3.50
C ALA A 183 5.66 12.35 1.98
N ASN A 184 6.11 13.50 1.51
CA ASN A 184 6.57 13.71 0.13
C ASN A 184 7.76 14.68 0.19
N THR A 185 8.94 14.24 -0.19
CA THR A 185 10.14 15.09 -0.18
C THR A 185 10.26 15.96 -1.43
N GLY A 186 9.46 15.74 -2.47
CA GLY A 186 9.51 16.45 -3.75
C GLY A 186 8.55 17.65 -3.83
N ALA A 187 8.67 18.40 -4.93
CA ALA A 187 7.80 19.52 -5.28
C ALA A 187 6.44 19.07 -5.86
N ASN A 188 5.82 18.05 -5.24
CA ASN A 188 4.61 17.40 -5.72
C ASN A 188 3.45 17.53 -4.72
N ASN A 189 2.23 17.31 -5.20
CA ASN A 189 1.04 17.53 -4.39
C ASN A 189 0.75 16.34 -3.46
N ILE A 190 0.11 16.64 -2.32
CA ILE A 190 -0.56 15.66 -1.48
C ILE A 190 -2.05 16.00 -1.47
N THR A 191 -2.87 15.07 -1.92
CA THR A 191 -4.34 15.15 -1.87
C THR A 191 -4.89 13.92 -1.17
N ILE A 192 -5.68 14.12 -0.12
CA ILE A 192 -6.39 13.06 0.60
C ILE A 192 -7.84 13.48 0.88
N THR A 193 -8.78 12.55 0.67
CA THR A 193 -10.18 12.68 1.05
C THR A 193 -10.54 11.56 2.02
N ASP A 194 -11.32 11.85 3.05
CA ASP A 194 -11.85 10.87 4.00
C ASP A 194 -13.37 11.01 4.19
N ILE A 195 -14.08 9.89 4.33
CA ILE A 195 -15.54 9.86 4.45
C ILE A 195 -16.03 10.24 5.85
N ASN A 196 -15.18 10.17 6.87
CA ASN A 196 -15.52 10.49 8.25
C ASN A 196 -14.51 11.48 8.83
N ALA A 197 -14.17 11.39 10.11
CA ALA A 197 -13.24 12.30 10.76
C ALA A 197 -11.79 11.84 10.51
N LEU A 198 -10.92 12.78 10.17
CA LEU A 198 -9.53 12.49 9.86
C LEU A 198 -8.61 13.01 10.97
N GLU A 199 -7.82 12.13 11.57
CA GLU A 199 -6.71 12.51 12.45
C GLU A 199 -5.39 12.50 11.66
N LEU A 200 -4.67 13.61 11.66
CA LEU A 200 -3.35 13.70 11.05
C LEU A 200 -2.26 13.32 12.06
N GLY A 201 -1.48 12.30 11.73
CA GLY A 201 -0.27 11.88 12.44
C GLY A 201 0.98 12.71 12.08
N GLY A 202 0.86 13.61 11.11
CA GLY A 202 1.93 14.50 10.66
C GLY A 202 1.96 14.65 9.15
N VAL A 203 2.54 15.74 8.66
CA VAL A 203 2.76 15.97 7.22
C VAL A 203 4.17 16.51 7.02
N SER A 204 4.91 15.96 6.07
CA SER A 204 6.24 16.44 5.70
C SER A 204 6.34 16.65 4.18
N MET A 205 6.48 17.92 3.76
CA MET A 205 6.60 18.34 2.36
C MET A 205 7.88 19.14 2.08
N GLN A 206 9.07 18.60 2.36
CA GLN A 206 10.34 19.37 2.46
C GLN A 206 10.76 20.23 1.23
N LEU A 207 10.21 20.04 0.02
CA LEU A 207 10.51 20.84 -1.19
C LEU A 207 9.28 21.58 -1.77
N ALA A 208 8.43 22.07 -0.88
CA ALA A 208 7.04 22.47 -1.07
C ALA A 208 6.65 23.53 -2.13
N ALA A 209 6.97 23.37 -3.41
CA ALA A 209 6.15 24.03 -4.44
C ALA A 209 4.78 23.33 -4.62
N GLY A 210 4.68 22.05 -4.21
CA GLY A 210 3.44 21.28 -4.27
C GLY A 210 2.40 21.70 -3.24
N THR A 211 1.12 21.49 -3.56
CA THR A 211 -0.02 21.84 -2.71
C THR A 211 -0.39 20.70 -1.76
N LEU A 212 -0.96 21.08 -0.61
CA LEU A 212 -1.62 20.16 0.32
C LEU A 212 -3.13 20.39 0.26
N LEU A 213 -3.89 19.37 -0.13
CA LEU A 213 -5.35 19.36 -0.10
C LEU A 213 -5.84 18.21 0.78
N ILE A 214 -6.47 18.54 1.91
CA ILE A 214 -7.06 17.58 2.83
C ILE A 214 -8.56 17.85 2.87
N ARG A 215 -9.37 16.82 2.60
CA ARG A 215 -10.82 16.86 2.72
C ARG A 215 -11.29 15.76 3.64
N SER A 216 -12.29 16.04 4.46
CA SER A 216 -12.93 15.05 5.33
C SER A 216 -14.38 15.48 5.54
N ASN A 217 -15.33 14.54 5.58
CA ASN A 217 -16.72 14.89 5.91
C ASN A 217 -16.95 15.08 7.42
N GLY A 218 -15.95 14.74 8.26
CA GLY A 218 -15.95 14.95 9.70
C GLY A 218 -14.99 16.06 10.14
N ASN A 219 -14.65 16.04 11.44
CA ASN A 219 -13.60 16.91 11.99
C ASN A 219 -12.23 16.48 11.44
N ILE A 220 -11.39 17.47 11.13
CA ILE A 220 -9.97 17.22 10.90
C ILE A 220 -9.22 17.65 12.16
N THR A 221 -8.46 16.71 12.72
CA THR A 221 -7.67 16.88 13.95
C THR A 221 -6.22 16.51 13.69
N GLN A 222 -5.35 16.79 14.67
CA GLN A 222 -3.94 16.43 14.61
C GLN A 222 -3.56 15.70 15.90
N ALA A 223 -2.86 14.57 15.75
CA ALA A 223 -2.36 13.79 16.87
C ALA A 223 -1.33 14.60 17.69
N SER A 224 -1.36 14.44 19.01
CA SER A 224 -0.46 15.14 19.93
C SER A 224 1.02 14.81 19.65
N GLY A 225 1.89 15.82 19.75
CA GLY A 225 3.33 15.66 19.55
C GLY A 225 3.79 15.51 18.09
N THR A 226 2.89 15.69 17.12
CA THR A 226 3.21 15.61 15.69
C THR A 226 3.40 16.98 15.06
N ARG A 227 3.96 17.05 13.84
CA ARG A 227 4.15 18.31 13.10
C ARG A 227 3.51 18.23 11.72
N ILE A 228 2.83 19.30 11.33
CA ILE A 228 2.44 19.59 9.95
C ILE A 228 3.48 20.56 9.39
N SER A 229 4.42 20.05 8.62
CA SER A 229 5.44 20.81 7.91
C SER A 229 5.12 20.79 6.42
N THR A 230 4.35 21.76 5.98
CA THR A 230 4.23 22.07 4.56
C THR A 230 5.41 22.95 4.14
N GLY A 231 5.41 23.45 2.93
CA GLY A 231 6.18 24.67 2.65
C GLY A 231 5.39 25.60 1.76
N THR A 232 5.94 26.09 0.66
CA THR A 232 5.42 27.28 -0.04
C THR A 232 4.11 27.11 -0.82
N GLY A 233 3.72 25.90 -1.17
CA GLY A 233 2.50 25.62 -1.93
C GLY A 233 1.24 25.88 -1.09
N ALA A 234 0.12 26.06 -1.80
CA ALA A 234 -1.17 26.29 -1.15
C ALA A 234 -1.56 25.11 -0.24
N VAL A 235 -2.11 25.45 0.93
CA VAL A 235 -2.67 24.48 1.88
C VAL A 235 -4.16 24.73 1.98
N THR A 236 -4.94 23.72 1.62
CA THR A 236 -6.40 23.74 1.73
C THR A 236 -6.83 22.57 2.61
N ILE A 237 -7.54 22.89 3.68
CA ILE A 237 -8.12 21.93 4.61
C ILE A 237 -9.62 22.20 4.65
N ASP A 238 -10.41 21.21 4.23
CA ASP A 238 -11.87 21.31 4.14
C ASP A 238 -12.49 20.22 5.01
N SER A 239 -12.99 20.61 6.18
CA SER A 239 -13.69 19.73 7.13
C SER A 239 -15.20 19.90 6.97
N GLY A 240 -15.92 18.79 6.87
CA GLY A 240 -17.38 18.76 6.81
C GLY A 240 -18.06 19.13 8.14
N ALA A 241 -17.29 19.26 9.22
CA ALA A 241 -17.72 19.75 10.51
C ALA A 241 -16.97 21.03 10.92
N THR A 242 -17.65 21.92 11.65
CA THR A 242 -17.07 23.17 12.19
C THR A 242 -16.71 22.98 13.68
N PRO A 243 -15.48 23.31 14.14
CA PRO A 243 -14.25 23.73 13.44
C PRO A 243 -13.16 22.63 13.33
N ALA A 244 -12.29 22.72 12.30
CA ALA A 244 -11.03 21.97 12.23
C ALA A 244 -10.05 22.42 13.34
N THR A 245 -9.37 21.47 14.00
CA THR A 245 -8.40 21.76 15.08
C THR A 245 -7.01 21.27 14.68
N ILE A 246 -6.22 22.14 14.05
CA ILE A 246 -4.87 21.81 13.55
C ILE A 246 -3.88 22.85 14.06
N SER A 247 -2.76 22.38 14.62
CA SER A 247 -1.63 23.22 15.04
C SER A 247 -0.59 23.21 13.91
N ALA A 248 -0.72 24.13 12.96
CA ALA A 248 0.28 24.29 11.91
C ALA A 248 1.48 25.09 12.45
N ALA A 249 2.63 24.43 12.61
CA ALA A 249 3.91 25.11 12.79
C ALA A 249 4.50 25.37 11.40
N ARG A 250 4.52 26.65 10.99
CA ARG A 250 5.27 27.07 9.81
C ARG A 250 6.77 26.80 9.99
#